data_AF-A0A077X301-F1
#
_entry.id   AF-A0A077X301-F1
#
_cell.length_a   1.000
_cell.length_b   1.000
_cell.length_c   1.000
_cell.angle_alpha   90.00
_cell.angle_beta   90.00
_cell.angle_gamma   90.00
#
_symmetry.space_group_name_H-M   'P 1'
#
loop_
_entity.id
_entity.type
_entity.pdbx_description
1 polymer ?
#
loop_
_entity_poly.entity_id
_entity_poly.type
_entity_poly.pdbx_seq_one_letter_code
_entity_poly.pdbx_strand_id
1 'polypeptide(L)'
;MSPRSRRNAISYFNVMVVGFSGVGKTSFIKTLMAALKAEMPKEKRESFGSMPEGTRHQIDGPLEKTTAPYTASIGIEVDGEKVMLTLIDTPGFQGDFKIDKQLHDILGYIEHQFDLTLAEENKVKRNPKAVDTQVHACLYVLDPAKRALDEYDIRILSRLSQRVNVIPIIGKADTLTSAQRSRFKPTIIHDVYTTHKIPLYGLPEDEDDDEDEEDAAKDDQEDNNNTSTSDEKDTVTKENGQVDKKKKNNTLDEFLSQFNYEEEDEETQAFIDYLRLIPFAVIAYEDDPETGEPVEIDDIKIGRDYGWVKIDCLSDQYSDFVALKTLLLSSHRRILQSETLERYYEQYRTERLLVRRATRMKSMDIGKKILEDLNHL
;
A
#
# COMPACT_ATOMS: atom_id res chain seq x y z
N MET A 1 -2.04 -33.87 25.57
CA MET A 1 -3.14 -33.28 24.80
C MET A 1 -2.60 -32.02 24.13
N SER A 2 -2.30 -32.06 22.83
CA SER A 2 -1.88 -30.84 22.11
C SER A 2 -3.08 -29.93 21.89
N PRO A 3 -2.88 -28.60 21.79
CA PRO A 3 -3.98 -27.67 21.61
C PRO A 3 -4.65 -27.96 20.26
N ARG A 4 -5.99 -28.11 20.26
CA ARG A 4 -6.79 -28.21 19.04
C ARG A 4 -6.48 -26.99 18.16
N SER A 5 -5.72 -27.24 17.10
CA SER A 5 -5.37 -26.29 16.05
C SER A 5 -6.61 -25.54 15.55
N ARG A 6 -6.50 -24.21 15.40
CA ARG A 6 -7.50 -23.29 14.84
C ARG A 6 -7.77 -23.57 13.34
N ARG A 7 -8.04 -24.82 12.95
CA ARG A 7 -7.98 -25.29 11.55
C ARG A 7 -9.04 -24.73 10.60
N ASN A 8 -9.89 -23.79 11.00
CA ASN A 8 -10.96 -23.27 10.14
C ASN A 8 -11.30 -21.79 10.40
N ALA A 9 -10.32 -20.97 10.79
CA ALA A 9 -10.52 -19.52 10.77
C ALA A 9 -10.35 -19.03 9.32
N ILE A 10 -11.35 -18.32 8.80
CA ILE A 10 -11.25 -17.65 7.51
C ILE A 10 -10.45 -16.36 7.75
N SER A 11 -9.34 -16.19 7.05
CA SER A 11 -8.57 -14.95 7.05
C SER A 11 -9.13 -14.00 6.00
N TYR A 12 -9.31 -12.73 6.34
CA TYR A 12 -9.82 -11.72 5.41
C TYR A 12 -8.66 -10.90 4.88
N PHE A 13 -8.61 -10.70 3.56
CA PHE A 13 -7.59 -9.88 2.93
C PHE A 13 -8.27 -8.93 1.96
N ASN A 14 -8.19 -7.64 2.25
CA ASN A 14 -8.91 -6.61 1.52
C ASN A 14 -7.90 -5.71 0.81
N VAL A 15 -8.00 -5.64 -0.51
CA VAL A 15 -7.11 -4.87 -1.38
C VAL A 15 -7.93 -3.80 -2.10
N MET A 16 -7.48 -2.55 -2.03
CA MET A 16 -8.11 -1.44 -2.74
C MET A 16 -7.27 -1.07 -3.97
N VAL A 17 -7.93 -0.77 -5.08
CA VAL A 17 -7.26 -0.33 -6.32
C VAL A 17 -7.60 1.14 -6.57
N VAL A 18 -6.57 1.97 -6.69
CA VAL A 18 -6.66 3.43 -6.77
C VAL A 18 -5.81 3.94 -7.93
N GLY A 19 -6.22 5.04 -8.56
CA GLY A 19 -5.50 5.64 -9.68
C GLY A 19 -6.40 6.43 -10.63
N PHE A 20 -5.79 7.09 -11.60
CA PHE A 20 -6.51 7.94 -12.56
C PHE A 20 -7.55 7.17 -13.38
N SER A 21 -8.56 7.88 -13.90
CA SER A 21 -9.53 7.26 -14.82
C SER A 21 -8.82 6.78 -16.09
N GLY A 22 -9.15 5.57 -16.55
CA GLY A 22 -8.63 5.03 -17.82
C GLY A 22 -7.29 4.29 -17.75
N VAL A 23 -6.66 4.18 -16.58
CA VAL A 23 -5.39 3.43 -16.40
C VAL A 23 -5.56 1.90 -16.33
N GLY A 24 -6.79 1.39 -16.29
CA GLY A 24 -7.08 -0.05 -16.32
C GLY A 24 -7.37 -0.72 -14.96
N LYS A 25 -7.80 0.03 -13.94
CA LYS A 25 -8.13 -0.48 -12.59
C LYS A 25 -9.14 -1.64 -12.59
N THR A 26 -10.32 -1.39 -13.18
CA THR A 26 -11.41 -2.37 -13.30
C THR A 26 -10.97 -3.59 -14.09
N SER A 27 -10.21 -3.39 -15.18
CA SER A 27 -9.66 -4.47 -16.00
C SER A 27 -8.67 -5.34 -15.21
N PHE A 28 -7.84 -4.74 -14.37
CA PHE A 28 -6.95 -5.47 -13.47
C PHE A 28 -7.74 -6.32 -12.46
N ILE A 29 -8.77 -5.77 -11.82
CA ILE A 29 -9.63 -6.52 -10.88
C ILE A 29 -10.28 -7.71 -11.58
N LYS A 30 -10.87 -7.49 -12.76
CA LYS A 30 -11.45 -8.57 -13.58
C LYS A 30 -10.41 -9.65 -13.88
N THR A 31 -9.19 -9.25 -14.26
CA THR A 31 -8.08 -10.17 -14.57
C THR A 31 -7.66 -11.00 -13.36
N LEU A 32 -7.52 -10.38 -12.19
CA LEU A 32 -7.21 -11.08 -10.94
C LEU A 32 -8.30 -12.08 -10.57
N MET A 33 -9.57 -11.71 -10.74
CA MET A 33 -10.68 -12.63 -10.49
C MET A 33 -10.73 -13.79 -11.49
N ALA A 34 -10.52 -13.52 -12.77
CA ALA A 34 -10.49 -14.55 -13.81
C ALA A 34 -9.34 -15.53 -13.56
N ALA A 35 -8.14 -15.04 -13.25
CA ALA A 35 -6.97 -15.86 -12.94
C ALA A 35 -7.22 -16.77 -11.72
N LEU A 36 -7.83 -16.24 -10.66
CA LEU A 36 -8.16 -17.03 -9.48
C LEU A 36 -9.27 -18.06 -9.74
N LYS A 37 -10.30 -17.70 -10.52
CA LYS A 37 -11.37 -18.63 -10.91
C LYS A 37 -10.86 -19.77 -11.81
N ALA A 38 -9.87 -19.48 -12.67
CA ALA A 38 -9.28 -20.46 -13.58
C ALA A 38 -8.51 -21.56 -12.83
N GLU A 39 -7.88 -21.22 -11.70
CA GLU A 39 -7.12 -22.15 -10.86
C GLU A 39 -8.01 -23.00 -9.92
N MET A 40 -9.28 -22.61 -9.72
CA MET A 40 -10.20 -23.39 -8.88
C MET A 40 -10.81 -24.60 -9.62
N PRO A 41 -10.83 -25.80 -9.00
CA PRO A 41 -11.50 -26.98 -9.55
C PRO A 41 -12.99 -26.75 -9.78
N LYS A 42 -13.53 -27.30 -10.88
CA LYS A 42 -14.94 -27.13 -11.31
C LYS A 42 -15.97 -27.52 -10.22
N GLU A 43 -15.65 -28.45 -9.33
CA GLU A 43 -16.55 -28.93 -8.25
C GLU A 43 -16.70 -27.94 -7.08
N LYS A 44 -15.71 -27.10 -6.79
CA LYS A 44 -15.81 -26.06 -5.74
C LYS A 44 -16.56 -24.81 -6.21
N ARG A 45 -16.77 -24.65 -7.54
CA ARG A 45 -17.49 -23.51 -8.15
C ARG A 45 -18.94 -23.39 -7.66
N GLU A 46 -19.59 -24.51 -7.35
CA GLU A 46 -20.98 -24.54 -6.88
C GLU A 46 -21.09 -24.45 -5.35
N SER A 47 -20.11 -25.00 -4.61
CA SER A 47 -20.14 -25.05 -3.14
C SER A 47 -19.91 -23.72 -2.42
N PHE A 48 -19.31 -22.73 -3.10
CA PHE A 48 -19.18 -21.35 -2.60
C PHE A 48 -20.31 -20.42 -3.09
N GLY A 49 -21.24 -20.94 -3.90
CA GLY A 49 -22.38 -20.20 -4.45
C GLY A 49 -23.50 -19.91 -3.45
N SER A 50 -23.38 -20.34 -2.19
CA SER A 50 -24.31 -19.99 -1.10
C SER A 50 -23.72 -18.90 -0.20
N MET A 51 -23.48 -17.72 -0.77
CA MET A 51 -23.38 -16.47 -0.01
C MET A 51 -24.61 -15.61 -0.35
N PRO A 52 -25.15 -14.87 0.62
CA PRO A 52 -26.49 -14.26 0.51
C PRO A 52 -26.57 -13.32 -0.69
N GLU A 53 -27.70 -13.37 -1.40
CA GLU A 53 -28.03 -12.68 -2.65
C GLU A 53 -27.93 -11.14 -2.63
N GLY A 54 -27.38 -10.53 -1.57
CA GLY A 54 -27.26 -9.08 -1.39
C GLY A 54 -25.89 -8.46 -1.73
N THR A 55 -24.85 -9.26 -2.02
CA THR A 55 -23.50 -8.77 -2.40
C THR A 55 -23.02 -9.25 -3.77
N ARG A 56 -23.95 -9.66 -4.65
CA ARG A 56 -23.72 -9.84 -6.09
C ARG A 56 -24.15 -8.57 -6.81
N HIS A 57 -23.29 -7.56 -6.88
CA HIS A 57 -23.51 -6.43 -7.78
C HIS A 57 -22.28 -6.20 -8.66
N GLN A 58 -22.42 -6.60 -9.92
CA GLN A 58 -21.74 -6.13 -11.14
C GLN A 58 -20.25 -6.44 -11.32
N ILE A 59 -19.94 -7.67 -11.73
CA ILE A 59 -18.81 -7.94 -12.65
C ILE A 59 -19.27 -8.84 -13.81
N ASP A 60 -20.55 -8.76 -14.17
CA ASP A 60 -21.07 -9.41 -15.37
C ASP A 60 -21.39 -8.30 -16.38
N GLY A 61 -20.80 -8.39 -17.58
CA GLY A 61 -20.95 -7.40 -18.65
C GLY A 61 -19.70 -6.57 -18.97
N PRO A 62 -19.76 -5.78 -20.06
CA PRO A 62 -18.63 -5.02 -20.61
C PRO A 62 -18.05 -3.99 -19.64
N LEU A 63 -16.78 -3.60 -19.86
CA LEU A 63 -16.12 -2.57 -19.07
C LEU A 63 -16.82 -1.20 -19.18
N GLU A 64 -17.48 -0.77 -18.11
CA GLU A 64 -18.03 0.59 -17.97
C GLU A 64 -17.17 1.46 -17.03
N LYS A 65 -17.37 2.79 -17.10
CA LYS A 65 -16.68 3.71 -16.20
C LYS A 65 -17.20 3.55 -14.77
N THR A 66 -16.32 3.24 -13.83
CA THR A 66 -16.65 3.16 -12.40
C THR A 66 -17.06 4.53 -11.84
N THR A 67 -18.36 4.71 -11.57
CA THR A 67 -18.91 5.95 -10.97
C THR A 67 -19.01 5.91 -9.45
N ALA A 68 -19.00 4.71 -8.85
CA ALA A 68 -19.09 4.49 -7.41
C ALA A 68 -18.12 3.39 -6.98
N PRO A 69 -17.60 3.41 -5.74
CA PRO A 69 -16.78 2.32 -5.25
C PRO A 69 -17.63 1.05 -5.17
N TYR A 70 -17.09 -0.05 -5.68
CA TYR A 70 -17.73 -1.36 -5.54
C TYR A 70 -16.72 -2.38 -5.03
N THR A 71 -17.25 -3.47 -4.50
CA THR A 71 -16.47 -4.46 -3.77
C THR A 71 -16.81 -5.83 -4.30
N ALA A 72 -15.79 -6.63 -4.53
CA ALA A 72 -15.95 -7.97 -5.04
C ALA A 72 -15.08 -8.94 -4.26
N SER A 73 -15.71 -9.97 -3.69
CA SER A 73 -15.07 -10.90 -2.77
C SER A 73 -15.00 -12.31 -3.35
N ILE A 74 -13.89 -13.00 -3.13
CA ILE A 74 -13.65 -14.38 -3.56
C ILE A 74 -12.98 -15.17 -2.44
N GLY A 75 -13.53 -16.34 -2.13
CA GLY A 75 -12.92 -17.29 -1.19
C GLY A 75 -11.88 -18.15 -1.89
N ILE A 76 -10.62 -18.02 -1.51
CA ILE A 76 -9.49 -18.78 -2.05
C ILE A 76 -8.85 -19.65 -0.94
N GLU A 77 -8.13 -20.69 -1.35
CA GLU A 77 -7.35 -21.53 -0.43
C GLU A 77 -5.87 -21.34 -0.78
N VAL A 78 -5.11 -20.69 0.10
CA VAL A 78 -3.69 -20.38 -0.08
C VAL A 78 -2.92 -20.99 1.08
N ASP A 79 -1.90 -21.80 0.79
CA ASP A 79 -1.05 -22.46 1.78
C ASP A 79 -1.83 -23.29 2.83
N GLY A 80 -2.95 -23.88 2.42
CA GLY A 80 -3.85 -24.66 3.29
C GLY A 80 -4.74 -23.81 4.21
N GLU A 81 -4.73 -22.50 4.04
CA GLU A 81 -5.55 -21.52 4.76
C GLU A 81 -6.69 -21.02 3.87
N LYS A 82 -7.91 -20.92 4.44
CA LYS A 82 -9.04 -20.31 3.73
C LYS A 82 -8.96 -18.80 3.87
N VAL A 83 -8.83 -18.11 2.74
CA VAL A 83 -8.71 -16.65 2.67
C VAL A 83 -9.90 -16.09 1.92
N MET A 84 -10.54 -15.07 2.46
CA MET A 84 -11.53 -14.26 1.76
C MET A 84 -10.82 -13.03 1.21
N LEU A 85 -10.53 -13.04 -0.08
CA LEU A 85 -9.97 -11.89 -0.79
C LEU A 85 -11.11 -10.95 -1.18
N THR A 86 -11.02 -9.68 -0.79
CA THR A 86 -11.97 -8.63 -1.17
C THR A 86 -11.25 -7.55 -1.96
N LEU A 87 -11.63 -7.38 -3.22
CA LEU A 87 -11.09 -6.33 -4.09
C LEU A 87 -12.07 -5.14 -4.09
N ILE A 88 -11.56 -3.96 -3.78
CA ILE A 88 -12.32 -2.71 -3.75
C ILE A 88 -11.88 -1.87 -4.94
N ASP A 89 -12.77 -1.70 -5.92
CA ASP A 89 -12.55 -0.76 -7.03
C ASP A 89 -12.98 0.64 -6.61
N THR A 90 -12.20 1.63 -7.03
CA THR A 90 -12.49 3.04 -6.74
C THR A 90 -12.75 3.82 -8.03
N PRO A 91 -13.65 4.82 -7.98
CA PRO A 91 -13.81 5.76 -9.09
C PRO A 91 -12.47 6.41 -9.42
N GLY A 92 -12.14 6.49 -10.71
CA GLY A 92 -10.87 7.05 -11.13
C GLY A 92 -10.75 8.55 -10.83
N PHE A 93 -9.57 8.97 -10.40
CA PHE A 93 -9.28 10.40 -10.29
C PHE A 93 -9.42 11.09 -11.64
N GLN A 94 -9.94 12.31 -11.58
CA GLN A 94 -9.98 13.23 -12.72
C GLN A 94 -8.97 14.33 -12.44
N GLY A 95 -8.17 14.73 -13.44
CA GLY A 95 -7.07 15.70 -13.34
C GLY A 95 -7.45 17.14 -12.94
N ASP A 96 -8.67 17.36 -12.47
CA ASP A 96 -9.24 18.68 -12.21
C ASP A 96 -9.13 19.07 -10.73
N PHE A 97 -9.65 20.25 -10.38
CA PHE A 97 -9.73 20.81 -9.01
C PHE A 97 -10.45 19.93 -7.96
N LYS A 98 -10.96 18.75 -8.34
CA LYS A 98 -11.70 17.83 -7.47
C LYS A 98 -10.82 16.75 -6.85
N ILE A 99 -9.54 16.62 -7.22
CA ILE A 99 -8.66 15.55 -6.71
C ILE A 99 -8.61 15.55 -5.19
N ASP A 100 -8.45 16.72 -4.54
CA ASP A 100 -8.37 16.79 -3.08
C ASP A 100 -9.65 16.28 -2.40
N LYS A 101 -10.82 16.53 -3.01
CA LYS A 101 -12.09 15.98 -2.52
C LYS A 101 -12.16 14.47 -2.74
N GLN A 102 -11.82 13.98 -3.94
CA GLN A 102 -11.82 12.55 -4.24
C GLN A 102 -10.86 11.78 -3.33
N LEU A 103 -9.68 12.35 -3.07
CA LEU A 103 -8.69 11.82 -2.14
C LEU A 103 -9.23 11.80 -0.72
N HIS A 104 -9.90 12.87 -0.28
CA HIS A 104 -10.55 12.90 1.02
C HIS A 104 -11.65 11.85 1.16
N ASP A 105 -12.45 11.62 0.11
CA ASP A 105 -13.50 10.61 0.11
C ASP A 105 -12.89 9.19 0.23
N ILE A 106 -11.77 8.91 -0.46
CA ILE A 106 -11.05 7.61 -0.36
C ILE A 106 -10.41 7.42 1.01
N LEU A 107 -9.73 8.44 1.54
CA LEU A 107 -9.16 8.39 2.90
C LEU A 107 -10.26 8.22 3.94
N GLY A 108 -11.38 8.93 3.78
CA GLY A 108 -12.55 8.80 4.64
C GLY A 108 -13.16 7.40 4.60
N TYR A 109 -13.12 6.72 3.45
CA TYR A 109 -13.51 5.31 3.36
C TYR A 109 -12.58 4.40 4.18
N ILE A 110 -11.25 4.57 4.07
CA ILE A 110 -10.27 3.79 4.85
C ILE A 110 -10.46 4.03 6.35
N GLU A 111 -10.53 5.30 6.78
CA GLU A 111 -10.72 5.68 8.18
C GLU A 111 -12.07 5.18 8.73
N HIS A 112 -13.11 5.17 7.90
CA HIS A 112 -14.40 4.59 8.27
C HIS A 112 -14.29 3.08 8.55
N GLN A 113 -13.46 2.33 7.82
CA GLN A 113 -13.22 0.91 8.13
C GLN A 113 -12.55 0.75 9.50
N PHE A 114 -11.58 1.61 9.82
CA PHE A 114 -10.96 1.62 11.15
C PHE A 114 -11.96 1.98 12.25
N ASP A 115 -12.87 2.94 12.00
CA ASP A 115 -13.92 3.30 12.94
C ASP A 115 -14.90 2.13 13.20
N LEU A 116 -15.21 1.31 12.19
CA LEU A 116 -16.03 0.11 12.35
C LEU A 116 -15.35 -0.92 13.26
N THR A 117 -14.07 -1.21 13.04
CA THR A 117 -13.28 -2.12 13.89
C THR A 117 -13.19 -1.59 15.32
N LEU A 118 -12.88 -0.30 15.47
CA LEU A 118 -12.79 0.35 16.78
C LEU A 118 -14.14 0.34 17.51
N ALA A 119 -15.25 0.52 16.80
CA ALA A 119 -16.58 0.43 17.37
C ALA A 119 -16.89 -0.98 17.88
N GLU A 120 -16.47 -2.02 17.14
CA GLU A 120 -16.62 -3.43 17.55
C GLU A 120 -15.73 -3.76 18.77
N GLU A 121 -14.49 -3.30 18.81
CA GLU A 121 -13.58 -3.50 19.95
C GLU A 121 -14.10 -2.87 21.25
N ASN A 122 -14.76 -1.72 21.13
CA ASN A 122 -15.35 -0.99 22.25
C ASN A 122 -16.64 -1.63 22.80
N LYS A 123 -17.25 -2.60 22.11
CA LYS A 123 -18.45 -3.29 22.60
C LYS A 123 -18.10 -4.18 23.80
N VAL A 124 -18.95 -4.15 24.82
CA VAL A 124 -18.83 -4.99 26.03
C VAL A 124 -19.01 -6.47 25.70
N LYS A 125 -19.94 -6.79 24.78
CA LYS A 125 -20.10 -8.14 24.21
C LYS A 125 -19.59 -8.11 22.78
N ARG A 126 -18.33 -8.51 22.61
CA ARG A 126 -17.66 -8.57 21.30
C ARG A 126 -18.17 -9.76 20.49
N ASN A 127 -18.36 -9.59 19.19
CA ASN A 127 -18.66 -10.71 18.31
C ASN A 127 -17.35 -11.47 17.98
N PRO A 128 -17.18 -12.74 18.40
CA PRO A 128 -16.00 -13.53 18.06
C PRO A 128 -15.90 -13.89 16.57
N LYS A 129 -16.93 -13.57 15.78
CA LYS A 129 -16.98 -13.73 14.32
C LYS A 129 -17.00 -12.38 13.60
N ALA A 130 -16.50 -11.32 14.21
CA ALA A 130 -16.35 -10.04 13.52
C ALA A 130 -15.50 -10.24 12.26
N VAL A 131 -16.02 -9.73 11.13
CA VAL A 131 -15.31 -9.76 9.86
C VAL A 131 -14.35 -8.57 9.85
N ASP A 132 -13.12 -8.81 9.41
CA ASP A 132 -12.16 -7.74 9.24
C ASP A 132 -12.42 -7.00 7.92
N THR A 133 -12.74 -5.71 8.03
CA THR A 133 -13.03 -4.82 6.91
C THR A 133 -11.89 -3.85 6.59
N GLN A 134 -10.77 -3.94 7.31
CA GLN A 134 -9.62 -3.04 7.11
C GLN A 134 -8.99 -3.25 5.74
N VAL A 135 -8.58 -2.15 5.10
CA VAL A 135 -7.87 -2.22 3.82
C VAL A 135 -6.41 -2.51 4.10
N HIS A 136 -5.93 -3.67 3.65
CA HIS A 136 -4.59 -4.16 3.98
C HIS A 136 -3.52 -3.70 2.98
N ALA A 137 -3.93 -3.51 1.72
CA ALA A 137 -3.07 -3.04 0.65
C ALA A 137 -3.84 -2.12 -0.30
N CYS A 138 -3.18 -1.07 -0.77
CA CYS A 138 -3.68 -0.15 -1.77
C CYS A 138 -2.77 -0.20 -3.01
N LEU A 139 -3.30 -0.75 -4.10
CA LEU A 139 -2.61 -0.76 -5.39
C LEU A 139 -2.80 0.58 -6.08
N TYR A 140 -1.72 1.34 -6.25
CA TYR A 140 -1.75 2.60 -6.97
C TYR A 140 -1.38 2.39 -8.43
N VAL A 141 -2.35 2.52 -9.33
CA VAL A 141 -2.18 2.30 -10.77
C VAL A 141 -1.71 3.57 -11.45
N LEU A 142 -0.43 3.58 -11.79
CA LEU A 142 0.26 4.61 -12.55
C LEU A 142 -0.12 4.53 -14.03
N ASP A 143 -0.21 5.71 -14.64
CA ASP A 143 -0.45 5.87 -16.06
C ASP A 143 0.84 5.64 -16.86
N PRO A 144 0.89 4.64 -17.76
CA PRO A 144 2.08 4.37 -18.57
C PRO A 144 2.35 5.46 -19.62
N ALA A 145 1.40 6.34 -19.92
CA ALA A 145 1.62 7.45 -20.83
C ALA A 145 2.57 8.51 -20.23
N LYS A 146 2.70 8.54 -18.90
CA LYS A 146 3.56 9.48 -18.18
C LYS A 146 5.00 8.99 -18.21
N ARG A 147 5.95 9.94 -18.27
CA ARG A 147 7.39 9.64 -18.22
C ARG A 147 7.98 9.72 -16.82
N ALA A 148 7.34 10.47 -15.93
CA ALA A 148 7.70 10.69 -14.54
C ALA A 148 6.41 10.85 -13.73
N LEU A 149 6.54 10.91 -12.40
CA LEU A 149 5.40 11.18 -11.52
C LEU A 149 4.96 12.64 -11.61
N ASP A 150 3.66 12.87 -11.78
CA ASP A 150 3.11 14.22 -11.74
C ASP A 150 2.89 14.69 -10.28
N GLU A 151 2.78 16.00 -10.08
CA GLU A 151 2.46 16.60 -8.77
C GLU A 151 1.18 16.01 -8.13
N TYR A 152 0.20 15.63 -8.96
CA TYR A 152 -1.02 14.98 -8.50
C TYR A 152 -0.75 13.57 -7.96
N ASP A 153 0.07 12.77 -8.66
CA ASP A 153 0.43 11.43 -8.22
C ASP A 153 1.21 11.50 -6.90
N ILE A 154 2.19 12.41 -6.82
CA ILE A 154 2.99 12.65 -5.61
C ILE A 154 2.09 13.01 -4.43
N ARG A 155 1.13 13.92 -4.61
CA ARG A 155 0.19 14.33 -3.55
C ARG A 155 -0.69 13.16 -3.09
N ILE A 156 -1.20 12.36 -4.02
CA ILE A 156 -2.06 11.22 -3.71
C ILE A 156 -1.25 10.15 -2.95
N LEU A 157 -0.07 9.79 -3.46
CA LEU A 157 0.81 8.80 -2.85
C LEU A 157 1.23 9.23 -1.44
N SER A 158 1.67 10.47 -1.26
CA SER A 158 2.08 11.05 0.03
C SER A 158 0.97 11.01 1.08
N ARG A 159 -0.29 11.23 0.69
CA ARG A 159 -1.44 11.20 1.61
C ARG A 159 -1.96 9.79 1.88
N LEU A 160 -1.95 8.91 0.88
CA LEU A 160 -2.41 7.53 1.03
C LEU A 160 -1.44 6.70 1.87
N SER A 161 -0.13 6.88 1.68
CA SER A 161 0.89 6.09 2.38
C SER A 161 0.88 6.26 3.91
N GLN A 162 0.31 7.36 4.42
CA GLN A 162 0.15 7.61 5.85
C GLN A 162 -0.94 6.76 6.52
N ARG A 163 -1.84 6.15 5.73
CA ARG A 163 -3.02 5.44 6.25
C ARG A 163 -3.15 4.00 5.75
N VAL A 164 -2.41 3.60 4.73
CA VAL A 164 -2.47 2.25 4.13
C VAL A 164 -1.15 1.90 3.44
N ASN A 165 -0.85 0.61 3.37
CA ASN A 165 0.26 0.08 2.57
C ASN A 165 0.03 0.35 1.09
N VAL A 166 0.80 1.25 0.48
CA VAL A 166 0.66 1.59 -0.94
C VAL A 166 1.70 0.83 -1.77
N ILE A 167 1.23 0.09 -2.77
CA ILE A 167 2.05 -0.63 -3.75
C ILE A 167 1.85 -0.01 -5.13
N PRO A 168 2.89 0.58 -5.76
CA PRO A 168 2.77 1.17 -7.08
C PRO A 168 2.78 0.11 -8.18
N ILE A 169 1.83 0.20 -9.10
CA ILE A 169 1.72 -0.67 -10.29
C ILE A 169 1.59 0.20 -11.54
N ILE A 170 2.18 -0.21 -12.65
CA ILE A 170 2.01 0.41 -13.96
C ILE A 170 0.90 -0.34 -14.69
N GLY A 171 -0.21 0.34 -14.96
CA GLY A 171 -1.30 -0.20 -15.76
C GLY A 171 -0.95 -0.23 -17.26
N LYS A 172 -1.65 -1.05 -18.04
CA LYS A 172 -1.50 -1.16 -19.49
C LYS A 172 -0.03 -1.22 -19.94
N ALA A 173 0.76 -2.09 -19.31
CA ALA A 173 2.20 -2.18 -19.57
C ALA A 173 2.53 -2.53 -21.04
N ASP A 174 1.55 -3.07 -21.78
CA ASP A 174 1.60 -3.30 -23.22
C ASP A 174 1.81 -2.04 -24.07
N THR A 175 1.49 -0.85 -23.55
CA THR A 175 1.75 0.41 -24.26
C THR A 175 3.22 0.83 -24.20
N LEU A 176 4.02 0.20 -23.32
CA LEU A 176 5.43 0.51 -23.14
C LEU A 176 6.30 -0.55 -23.81
N THR A 177 7.31 -0.11 -24.55
CA THR A 177 8.38 -1.01 -25.00
C THR A 177 9.22 -1.48 -23.81
N SER A 178 9.86 -2.64 -23.93
CA SER A 178 10.75 -3.16 -22.87
C SER A 178 11.85 -2.16 -22.48
N ALA A 179 12.38 -1.41 -23.45
CA ALA A 179 13.37 -0.36 -23.22
C ALA A 179 12.80 0.84 -22.45
N GLN A 180 11.55 1.26 -22.75
CA GLN A 180 10.88 2.30 -21.99
C GLN A 180 10.56 1.84 -20.57
N ARG A 181 10.06 0.61 -20.39
CA ARG A 181 9.78 0.02 -19.08
C ARG A 181 11.04 -0.02 -18.20
N SER A 182 12.18 -0.45 -18.76
CA SER A 182 13.46 -0.51 -18.06
C SER A 182 14.00 0.85 -17.63
N ARG A 183 13.57 1.94 -18.27
CA ARG A 183 13.92 3.31 -17.86
C ARG A 183 12.89 3.91 -16.90
N PHE A 184 11.61 3.62 -17.12
CA PHE A 184 10.52 4.21 -16.36
C PHE A 184 10.46 3.69 -14.92
N LYS A 185 10.66 2.39 -14.70
CA LYS A 185 10.69 1.79 -13.35
C LYS A 185 11.69 2.48 -12.41
N PRO A 186 13.00 2.58 -12.72
CA PRO A 186 13.96 3.22 -11.83
C PRO A 186 13.72 4.72 -11.68
N THR A 187 13.21 5.41 -12.72
CA THR A 187 12.84 6.83 -12.59
C THR A 187 11.73 7.04 -11.55
N ILE A 188 10.67 6.22 -11.58
CA ILE A 188 9.59 6.32 -10.58
C ILE A 188 10.14 6.08 -9.18
N ILE A 189 10.96 5.04 -8.99
CA ILE A 189 11.51 4.71 -7.67
C ILE A 189 12.43 5.83 -7.16
N HIS A 190 13.26 6.40 -8.03
CA HIS A 190 14.09 7.55 -7.68
C HIS A 190 13.27 8.79 -7.29
N ASP A 191 12.20 9.08 -8.03
CA ASP A 191 11.30 10.20 -7.72
C ASP A 191 10.60 9.99 -6.38
N VAL A 192 10.16 8.77 -6.07
CA VAL A 192 9.47 8.42 -4.81
C VAL A 192 10.43 8.45 -3.61
N TYR A 193 11.55 7.74 -3.70
CA TYR A 193 12.45 7.51 -2.56
C TYR A 193 13.41 8.67 -2.36
N THR A 194 14.17 9.05 -3.40
CA THR A 194 15.22 10.06 -3.27
C THR A 194 14.68 11.49 -3.30
N THR A 195 13.69 11.77 -4.15
CA THR A 195 13.25 13.16 -4.38
C THR A 195 12.15 13.58 -3.40
N HIS A 196 11.09 12.77 -3.27
CA HIS A 196 9.91 13.15 -2.48
C HIS A 196 9.81 12.45 -1.13
N LYS A 197 10.69 11.48 -0.83
CA LYS A 197 10.71 10.69 0.42
C LYS A 197 9.32 10.17 0.82
N ILE A 198 8.63 9.55 -0.12
CA ILE A 198 7.29 9.01 0.14
C ILE A 198 7.43 7.60 0.77
N PRO A 199 6.86 7.34 1.97
CA PRO A 199 6.98 6.05 2.63
C PRO A 199 6.05 5.02 1.99
N LEU A 200 6.45 4.43 0.86
CA LEU A 200 5.70 3.31 0.27
C LEU A 200 6.00 2.01 1.01
N TYR A 201 5.10 1.04 0.85
CA TYR A 201 5.27 -0.27 1.47
C TYR A 201 6.63 -0.89 1.09
N GLY A 202 7.37 -1.36 2.11
CA GLY A 202 8.68 -2.00 2.00
C GLY A 202 9.87 -1.06 1.74
N LEU A 203 9.64 0.25 1.54
CA LEU A 203 10.75 1.20 1.44
C LEU A 203 11.28 1.54 2.84
N PRO A 204 12.62 1.66 3.02
CA PRO A 204 13.20 2.12 4.27
C PRO A 204 12.70 3.51 4.65
N GLU A 205 12.43 3.71 5.93
CA GLU A 205 12.16 5.02 6.51
C GLU A 205 13.48 5.67 6.93
N ASP A 206 13.69 6.93 6.55
CA ASP A 206 14.78 7.72 7.08
C ASP A 206 14.44 8.07 8.54
N GLU A 207 15.01 7.34 9.51
CA GLU A 207 14.77 7.55 10.96
C GLU A 207 15.42 8.85 11.50
N ASP A 208 16.09 9.65 10.66
CA ASP A 208 17.06 10.66 11.12
C ASP A 208 16.56 12.13 11.09
N ASP A 209 15.30 12.44 10.74
CA ASP A 209 14.86 13.85 10.64
C ASP A 209 14.42 14.48 12.00
N ASP A 210 14.39 13.69 13.10
CA ASP A 210 13.98 14.17 14.43
C ASP A 210 15.14 14.50 15.40
N GLU A 211 16.40 14.15 15.07
CA GLU A 211 17.55 14.37 15.99
C GLU A 211 18.27 15.73 15.81
N ASP A 212 18.01 16.47 14.72
CA ASP A 212 18.77 17.69 14.39
C ASP A 212 18.21 19.00 15.02
N GLU A 213 17.03 19.01 15.65
CA GLU A 213 16.43 20.23 16.23
C GLU A 213 16.75 20.49 17.73
N GLU A 214 17.24 19.51 18.49
CA GLU A 214 17.50 19.70 19.94
C GLU A 214 18.92 20.22 20.28
N ASP A 215 19.88 20.13 19.35
CA ASP A 215 21.28 20.50 19.61
C ASP A 215 21.63 21.97 19.29
N ALA A 216 20.72 22.75 18.68
CA ALA A 216 20.97 24.16 18.34
C ALA A 216 20.67 25.16 19.47
N ALA A 217 20.19 24.70 20.64
CA ALA A 217 19.70 25.58 21.72
C ALA A 217 20.58 25.65 22.98
N LYS A 218 21.83 25.15 22.96
CA LYS A 218 22.67 25.09 24.19
C LYS A 218 24.03 25.78 24.16
N ASP A 219 24.46 26.39 23.05
CA ASP A 219 25.72 27.13 23.00
C ASP A 219 25.48 28.63 22.80
N ASP A 220 25.06 29.32 23.86
CA ASP A 220 25.23 30.79 23.97
C ASP A 220 25.18 31.22 25.45
N GLN A 221 26.19 30.81 26.22
CA GLN A 221 26.66 31.50 27.43
C GLN A 221 27.92 30.82 27.98
N GLU A 222 29.11 31.39 27.73
CA GLU A 222 30.13 31.71 28.76
C GLU A 222 31.41 32.31 28.12
N ASP A 223 31.50 33.63 28.27
CA ASP A 223 32.65 34.43 28.74
C ASP A 223 34.08 34.30 28.16
N ASN A 224 34.45 35.36 27.43
CA ASN A 224 35.64 36.23 27.60
C ASN A 224 36.79 35.79 28.54
N ASN A 225 38.03 35.67 28.01
CA ASN A 225 39.12 36.66 28.21
C ASN A 225 40.53 36.19 27.74
N ASN A 226 41.24 37.14 27.09
CA ASN A 226 42.67 37.45 27.14
C ASN A 226 43.78 36.61 26.44
N THR A 227 44.38 37.28 25.45
CA THR A 227 45.81 37.73 25.41
C THR A 227 46.93 36.77 24.96
N SER A 228 47.37 37.02 23.72
CA SER A 228 48.76 37.15 23.21
C SER A 228 49.72 35.97 23.00
N THR A 229 50.38 36.08 21.82
CA THR A 229 51.80 35.80 21.47
C THR A 229 52.24 34.38 21.04
N SER A 230 52.48 34.27 19.72
CA SER A 230 53.70 33.81 19.00
C SER A 230 54.48 32.59 19.50
N ASP A 231 54.54 31.52 18.67
CA ASP A 231 55.73 31.09 17.89
C ASP A 231 55.81 29.56 17.65
N GLU A 232 56.19 29.26 16.41
CA GLU A 232 56.94 28.10 15.85
C GLU A 232 56.46 26.63 15.96
N LYS A 233 56.26 26.05 14.75
CA LYS A 233 56.78 24.78 14.19
C LYS A 233 56.91 23.56 15.11
N ASP A 234 56.29 22.43 14.73
CA ASP A 234 56.93 21.40 13.89
C ASP A 234 56.01 20.19 13.67
N THR A 235 56.22 19.57 12.51
CA THR A 235 55.72 18.28 12.04
C THR A 235 55.86 17.15 13.06
N VAL A 236 54.87 16.25 13.16
CA VAL A 236 55.00 14.78 12.95
C VAL A 236 53.63 14.11 12.97
N THR A 237 53.40 13.35 11.91
CA THR A 237 52.35 12.37 11.59
C THR A 237 52.00 11.44 12.75
N LYS A 238 50.73 11.42 13.19
CA LYS A 238 50.09 10.25 13.86
C LYS A 238 48.59 10.19 13.56
N GLU A 239 48.22 9.12 12.86
CA GLU A 239 47.02 8.31 13.04
C GLU A 239 45.71 9.05 13.38
N ASN A 240 44.98 9.46 12.34
CA ASN A 240 43.55 9.66 12.47
C ASN A 240 42.85 8.33 12.16
N GLY A 241 42.35 7.69 13.22
CA GLY A 241 41.26 6.73 13.12
C GLY A 241 40.11 7.41 12.38
N GLN A 242 39.81 6.88 11.20
CA GLN A 242 38.67 7.29 10.42
C GLN A 242 37.44 6.70 11.13
N VAL A 243 36.79 7.53 11.94
CA VAL A 243 35.42 7.26 12.40
C VAL A 243 34.59 7.14 11.13
N ASP A 244 34.12 5.93 10.83
CA ASP A 244 33.21 5.63 9.74
C ASP A 244 31.96 6.49 9.89
N LYS A 245 31.93 7.64 9.22
CA LYS A 245 30.70 8.37 8.94
C LYS A 245 29.87 7.45 8.05
N LYS A 246 28.85 6.79 8.63
CA LYS A 246 27.77 6.11 7.92
C LYS A 246 27.41 6.95 6.69
N LYS A 247 27.72 6.45 5.49
CA LYS A 247 27.25 7.06 4.24
C LYS A 247 25.73 7.02 4.27
N LYS A 248 25.08 8.18 4.13
CA LYS A 248 23.64 8.26 3.87
C LYS A 248 23.37 7.53 2.56
N ASN A 249 22.52 6.50 2.60
CA ASN A 249 22.15 5.71 1.43
C ASN A 249 21.20 6.53 0.56
N ASN A 250 21.73 7.26 -0.41
CA ASN A 250 20.92 8.20 -1.20
C ASN A 250 20.10 7.49 -2.29
N THR A 251 20.38 6.22 -2.57
CA THR A 251 19.71 5.44 -3.63
C THR A 251 19.27 4.08 -3.12
N LEU A 252 18.13 3.60 -3.63
CA LEU A 252 17.61 2.27 -3.29
C LEU A 252 18.61 1.16 -3.68
N ASP A 253 19.34 1.33 -4.78
CA ASP A 253 20.37 0.38 -5.21
C ASP A 253 21.53 0.26 -4.20
N GLU A 254 21.93 1.38 -3.58
CA GLU A 254 22.95 1.39 -2.52
C GLU A 254 22.44 0.67 -1.27
N PHE A 255 21.17 0.89 -0.89
CA PHE A 255 20.53 0.17 0.21
C PHE A 255 20.49 -1.35 -0.06
N LEU A 256 20.03 -1.76 -1.25
CA LEU A 256 19.95 -3.18 -1.62
C LEU A 256 21.32 -3.86 -1.68
N SER A 257 22.38 -3.12 -1.98
CA SER A 257 23.75 -3.66 -2.03
C SER A 257 24.33 -4.04 -0.67
N GLN A 258 23.69 -3.63 0.43
CA GLN A 258 24.12 -3.92 1.80
C GLN A 258 23.73 -5.33 2.25
N PHE A 259 22.71 -5.91 1.61
CA PHE A 259 22.19 -7.22 1.95
C PHE A 259 22.85 -8.29 1.10
N ASN A 260 23.26 -9.38 1.76
CA ASN A 260 23.75 -10.57 1.07
C ASN A 260 22.62 -11.57 0.93
N TYR A 261 21.94 -11.58 -0.23
CA TYR A 261 20.71 -12.34 -0.47
C TYR A 261 20.76 -13.81 0.01
N GLU A 262 21.90 -14.49 -0.16
CA GLU A 262 22.06 -15.90 0.23
C GLU A 262 22.14 -16.13 1.75
N GLU A 263 22.51 -15.11 2.52
CA GLU A 263 22.66 -15.16 3.98
C GLU A 263 21.43 -14.65 4.73
N GLU A 264 20.55 -13.91 4.05
CA GLU A 264 19.32 -13.36 4.63
C GLU A 264 18.24 -14.43 4.86
N ASP A 265 17.30 -14.13 5.76
CA ASP A 265 16.13 -14.96 6.01
C ASP A 265 15.07 -14.84 4.89
N GLU A 266 14.11 -15.76 4.89
CA GLU A 266 13.09 -15.86 3.84
C GLU A 266 12.23 -14.59 3.72
N GLU A 267 11.94 -13.92 4.85
CA GLU A 267 11.18 -12.67 4.87
C GLU A 267 11.97 -11.53 4.23
N THR A 268 13.26 -11.37 4.58
CA THR A 268 14.12 -10.33 3.98
C THR A 268 14.38 -10.60 2.50
N GLN A 269 14.59 -11.85 2.10
CA GLN A 269 14.70 -12.23 0.69
C GLN A 269 13.44 -11.83 -0.11
N ALA A 270 12.25 -12.10 0.45
CA ALA A 270 10.99 -11.71 -0.18
C ALA A 270 10.84 -10.19 -0.30
N PHE A 271 11.36 -9.41 0.64
CA PHE A 271 11.40 -7.95 0.55
C PHE A 271 12.39 -7.45 -0.50
N ILE A 272 13.58 -8.03 -0.58
CA ILE A 272 14.57 -7.70 -1.61
C ILE A 272 14.00 -7.97 -3.01
N ASP A 273 13.34 -9.11 -3.19
CA ASP A 273 12.72 -9.47 -4.47
C ASP A 273 11.59 -8.50 -4.84
N TYR A 274 10.78 -8.10 -3.86
CA TYR A 274 9.78 -7.06 -4.06
C TYR A 274 10.41 -5.72 -4.49
N LEU A 275 11.43 -5.24 -3.76
CA LEU A 275 12.09 -3.96 -4.04
C LEU A 275 12.74 -3.91 -5.42
N ARG A 276 13.21 -5.06 -5.94
CA ARG A 276 13.76 -5.18 -7.31
C ARG A 276 12.69 -5.15 -8.40
N LEU A 277 11.44 -5.51 -8.08
CA LEU A 277 10.36 -5.64 -9.05
C LEU A 277 9.50 -4.37 -9.17
N ILE A 278 9.39 -3.58 -8.10
CA ILE A 278 8.56 -2.39 -8.09
C ILE A 278 9.05 -1.29 -9.05
N PRO A 279 8.13 -0.53 -9.67
CA PRO A 279 6.69 -0.79 -9.74
C PRO A 279 6.34 -1.97 -10.67
N PHE A 280 5.32 -2.76 -10.33
CA PHE A 280 4.89 -3.92 -11.13
C PHE A 280 4.22 -3.48 -12.42
N ALA A 281 4.66 -4.00 -13.56
CA ALA A 281 4.08 -3.67 -14.86
C ALA A 281 3.05 -4.73 -15.28
N VAL A 282 1.77 -4.38 -15.24
CA VAL A 282 0.67 -5.35 -15.42
C VAL A 282 -0.10 -5.13 -16.72
N ILE A 283 -0.51 -6.25 -17.32
CA ILE A 283 -1.39 -6.29 -18.50
C ILE A 283 -2.67 -7.02 -18.11
N ALA A 284 -3.82 -6.41 -18.39
CA ALA A 284 -5.13 -7.03 -18.18
C ALA A 284 -5.57 -7.78 -19.45
N TYR A 285 -6.40 -8.80 -19.29
CA TYR A 285 -6.93 -9.56 -20.44
C TYR A 285 -7.87 -8.70 -21.31
N GLU A 286 -8.12 -9.17 -22.54
CA GLU A 286 -9.13 -8.60 -23.43
C GLU A 286 -10.51 -9.16 -23.13
N ASP A 287 -11.43 -8.29 -22.73
CA ASP A 287 -12.80 -8.66 -22.40
C ASP A 287 -13.67 -8.75 -23.66
N ASP A 288 -14.46 -9.81 -23.71
CA ASP A 288 -15.52 -9.93 -24.71
C ASP A 288 -16.56 -8.81 -24.48
N PRO A 289 -16.90 -8.03 -25.52
CA PRO A 289 -17.76 -6.86 -25.38
C PRO A 289 -19.22 -7.19 -25.03
N GLU A 290 -19.67 -8.44 -25.23
CA GLU A 290 -21.02 -8.88 -24.91
C GLU A 290 -21.08 -9.51 -23.52
N THR A 291 -20.09 -10.35 -23.16
CA THR A 291 -20.12 -11.14 -21.92
C THR A 291 -19.26 -10.53 -20.80
N GLY A 292 -18.21 -9.78 -21.14
CA GLY A 292 -17.21 -9.28 -20.20
C GLY A 292 -16.23 -10.36 -19.70
N GLU A 293 -16.35 -11.59 -20.19
CA GLU A 293 -15.44 -12.70 -19.90
C GLU A 293 -14.15 -12.60 -20.74
N PRO A 294 -13.06 -13.29 -20.34
CA PRO A 294 -11.85 -13.35 -21.17
C PRO A 294 -12.16 -13.93 -22.55
N VAL A 295 -11.74 -13.24 -23.60
CA VAL A 295 -11.82 -13.78 -24.97
C VAL A 295 -11.00 -15.07 -25.04
N GLU A 296 -11.61 -16.15 -25.56
CA GLU A 296 -10.89 -17.39 -25.83
C GLU A 296 -9.94 -17.17 -27.01
N ILE A 297 -8.64 -17.10 -26.69
CA ILE A 297 -7.55 -16.97 -27.65
C ILE A 297 -6.83 -18.32 -27.67
N ASP A 298 -6.52 -18.87 -28.86
CA ASP A 298 -5.87 -20.18 -29.05
C ASP A 298 -4.85 -20.54 -27.95
N ASP A 299 -5.19 -21.55 -27.13
CA ASP A 299 -4.42 -22.05 -25.96
C ASP A 299 -4.10 -21.03 -24.83
N ILE A 300 -4.48 -19.77 -24.98
CA ILE A 300 -4.27 -18.68 -24.02
C ILE A 300 -5.61 -18.32 -23.36
N LYS A 301 -5.77 -18.74 -22.09
CA LYS A 301 -7.01 -18.50 -21.32
C LYS A 301 -7.18 -17.05 -20.86
N ILE A 302 -6.07 -16.35 -20.63
CA ILE A 302 -6.05 -14.97 -20.13
C ILE A 302 -5.05 -14.21 -20.97
N GLY A 303 -5.52 -13.64 -22.08
CA GLY A 303 -4.66 -12.98 -23.06
C GLY A 303 -5.29 -11.75 -23.67
N ARG A 304 -4.51 -11.11 -24.54
CA ARG A 304 -4.94 -10.04 -25.44
C ARG A 304 -4.53 -10.37 -26.87
N ASP A 305 -5.43 -10.10 -27.83
CA ASP A 305 -5.15 -10.25 -29.26
C ASP A 305 -5.05 -8.88 -29.93
N TYR A 306 -3.84 -8.52 -30.36
CA TYR A 306 -3.61 -7.25 -31.08
C TYR A 306 -3.78 -7.39 -32.60
N GLY A 307 -4.16 -8.56 -33.10
CA GLY A 307 -4.24 -8.91 -34.53
C GLY A 307 -2.89 -9.20 -35.18
N TRP A 308 -1.79 -8.66 -34.66
CA TRP A 308 -0.41 -8.96 -35.09
C TRP A 308 0.34 -9.87 -34.11
N VAL A 309 -0.10 -9.94 -32.86
CA VAL A 309 0.43 -10.85 -31.84
C VAL A 309 -0.63 -11.15 -30.80
N LYS A 310 -0.58 -12.35 -30.25
CA LYS A 310 -1.36 -12.78 -29.09
C LYS A 310 -0.45 -12.80 -27.88
N ILE A 311 -0.82 -12.08 -26.83
CA ILE A 311 -0.03 -11.97 -25.60
C ILE A 311 -0.72 -12.72 -24.48
N ASP A 312 -0.01 -13.63 -23.84
CA ASP A 312 -0.43 -14.22 -22.56
C ASP A 312 -0.14 -13.23 -21.43
N CYS A 313 -1.18 -12.76 -20.75
CA CYS A 313 -1.08 -11.79 -19.67
C CYS A 313 -0.49 -12.39 -18.39
N LEU A 314 -0.45 -13.72 -18.27
CA LEU A 314 0.15 -14.45 -17.16
C LEU A 314 1.63 -14.78 -17.39
N SER A 315 2.18 -14.47 -18.57
CA SER A 315 3.58 -14.73 -18.87
C SER A 315 4.50 -13.66 -18.24
N ASP A 316 5.47 -14.12 -17.45
CA ASP A 316 6.50 -13.28 -16.80
C ASP A 316 7.37 -12.50 -17.82
N GLN A 317 7.37 -12.90 -19.09
CA GLN A 317 8.10 -12.18 -20.13
C GLN A 317 7.46 -10.80 -20.42
N TYR A 318 6.13 -10.74 -20.37
CA TYR A 318 5.37 -9.57 -20.81
C TYR A 318 4.80 -8.79 -19.63
N SER A 319 4.39 -9.46 -18.57
CA SER A 319 3.64 -8.87 -17.45
C SER A 319 4.16 -9.40 -16.11
N ASP A 320 4.33 -8.50 -15.14
CA ASP A 320 4.70 -8.86 -13.77
C ASP A 320 3.46 -9.30 -12.94
N PHE A 321 2.38 -9.71 -13.62
CA PHE A 321 1.10 -10.01 -12.98
C PHE A 321 1.15 -11.20 -12.03
N VAL A 322 1.85 -12.27 -12.42
CA VAL A 322 2.03 -13.45 -11.57
C VAL A 322 2.85 -13.08 -10.34
N ALA A 323 3.92 -12.29 -10.49
CA ALA A 323 4.71 -11.79 -9.37
C ALA A 323 3.86 -10.95 -8.40
N LEU A 324 3.05 -10.01 -8.89
CA LEU A 324 2.14 -9.21 -8.06
C LEU A 324 1.10 -10.08 -7.34
N LYS A 325 0.53 -11.08 -8.04
CA LYS A 325 -0.43 -12.02 -7.46
C LYS A 325 0.21 -12.85 -6.35
N THR A 326 1.40 -13.41 -6.58
CA THR A 326 2.15 -14.19 -5.59
C THR A 326 2.48 -13.35 -4.37
N LEU A 327 2.87 -12.08 -4.58
CA LEU A 327 3.10 -11.12 -3.51
C LEU A 327 1.87 -10.91 -2.63
N LEU A 328 0.74 -10.56 -3.26
CA LEU A 328 -0.49 -10.21 -2.55
C LEU A 328 -1.10 -11.39 -1.80
N LEU A 329 -0.98 -12.61 -2.33
CA LEU A 329 -1.70 -13.77 -1.80
C LEU A 329 -0.84 -14.68 -0.93
N SER A 330 0.46 -14.79 -1.23
CA SER A 330 1.37 -15.72 -0.55
C SER A 330 2.43 -14.98 0.25
N SER A 331 3.45 -14.39 -0.40
CA SER A 331 4.67 -13.97 0.32
C SER A 331 4.44 -12.83 1.30
N HIS A 332 3.76 -11.75 0.89
CA HIS A 332 3.63 -10.53 1.71
C HIS A 332 2.25 -10.38 2.37
N ARG A 333 1.30 -11.29 2.10
CA ARG A 333 -0.08 -11.19 2.61
C ARG A 333 -0.16 -10.96 4.12
N ARG A 334 0.57 -11.77 4.89
CA ARG A 334 0.55 -11.71 6.36
C ARG A 334 1.28 -10.47 6.89
N ILE A 335 2.32 -10.05 6.20
CA ILE A 335 3.10 -8.85 6.55
C ILE A 335 2.23 -7.61 6.37
N LEU A 336 1.56 -7.49 5.21
CA LEU A 336 0.60 -6.42 4.93
C LEU A 336 -0.53 -6.38 5.97
N GLN A 337 -1.03 -7.55 6.41
CA GLN A 337 -2.03 -7.64 7.48
C GLN A 337 -1.50 -7.14 8.82
N SER A 338 -0.29 -7.57 9.21
CA SER A 338 0.36 -7.17 10.45
C SER A 338 0.60 -5.66 10.48
N GLU A 339 1.21 -5.13 9.42
CA GLU A 339 1.53 -3.70 9.32
C GLU A 339 0.26 -2.84 9.35
N THR A 340 -0.82 -3.29 8.70
CA THR A 340 -2.11 -2.57 8.75
C THR A 340 -2.63 -2.44 10.17
N LEU A 341 -2.53 -3.51 10.96
CA LEU A 341 -3.00 -3.53 12.34
C LEU A 341 -2.07 -2.75 13.26
N GLU A 342 -0.77 -3.06 13.23
CA GLU A 342 0.23 -2.60 14.20
C GLU A 342 0.66 -1.15 13.96
N ARG A 343 0.63 -0.70 12.69
CA ARG A 343 1.00 0.66 12.32
C ARG A 343 -0.22 1.53 12.12
N TYR A 344 -0.97 1.32 11.04
CA TYR A 344 -2.01 2.27 10.62
C TYR A 344 -3.23 2.27 11.53
N TYR A 345 -3.74 1.09 11.91
CA TYR A 345 -4.89 1.01 12.80
C TYR A 345 -4.55 1.48 14.21
N GLU A 346 -3.42 1.08 14.79
CA GLU A 346 -3.02 1.56 16.12
C GLU A 346 -2.71 3.07 16.14
N GLN A 347 -2.08 3.62 15.10
CA GLN A 347 -1.93 5.07 14.95
C GLN A 347 -3.31 5.77 14.92
N TYR A 348 -4.23 5.28 14.09
CA TYR A 348 -5.58 5.84 14.03
C TYR A 348 -6.34 5.71 15.36
N ARG A 349 -6.21 4.56 16.03
CA ARG A 349 -6.83 4.26 17.32
C ARG A 349 -6.33 5.20 18.41
N THR A 350 -5.02 5.41 18.50
CA THR A 350 -4.42 6.34 19.47
C THR A 350 -4.88 7.78 19.21
N GLU A 351 -4.86 8.25 17.96
CA GLU A 351 -5.39 9.55 17.56
C GLU A 351 -6.85 9.74 18.01
N ARG A 352 -7.72 8.76 17.75
CA ARG A 352 -9.15 8.82 18.10
C ARG A 352 -9.38 8.80 19.60
N LEU A 353 -8.61 8.02 20.36
CA LEU A 353 -8.71 7.97 21.82
C LEU A 353 -8.27 9.29 22.45
N LEU A 354 -7.21 9.91 21.92
CA LEU A 354 -6.74 11.24 22.36
C LEU A 354 -7.81 12.31 22.09
N VAL A 355 -8.41 12.34 20.90
CA VAL A 355 -9.49 13.27 20.56
C VAL A 355 -10.72 13.08 21.47
N ARG A 356 -11.11 11.83 21.75
CA ARG A 356 -12.21 11.54 22.69
C ARG A 356 -11.89 12.02 24.11
N ARG A 357 -10.65 11.89 24.57
CA ARG A 357 -10.22 12.39 25.88
C ARG A 357 -10.26 13.91 25.93
N ALA A 358 -9.73 14.58 24.90
CA ALA A 358 -9.71 16.04 24.81
C ALA A 358 -11.12 16.65 24.76
N THR A 359 -12.02 16.07 23.96
CA THR A 359 -13.43 16.51 23.88
C THR A 359 -14.17 16.31 25.20
N ARG A 360 -13.93 15.18 25.89
CA ARG A 360 -14.48 14.94 27.23
C ARG A 360 -14.00 15.99 28.24
N MET A 361 -12.70 16.30 28.28
CA MET A 361 -12.14 17.32 29.17
C MET A 361 -12.78 18.70 28.90
N LYS A 362 -12.83 19.13 27.63
CA LYS A 362 -13.48 20.40 27.24
C LYS A 362 -14.95 20.46 27.68
N SER A 363 -15.70 19.37 27.54
CA SER A 363 -17.11 19.33 27.98
C SER A 363 -17.27 19.43 29.49
N MET A 364 -16.34 18.85 30.27
CA MET A 364 -16.34 18.95 31.73
C MET A 364 -15.99 20.37 32.20
N ASP A 365 -15.06 21.04 31.53
CA ASP A 365 -14.69 22.41 31.85
C ASP A 365 -15.83 23.39 31.54
N ILE A 366 -16.53 23.21 30.43
CA ILE A 366 -17.75 23.96 30.10
C ILE A 366 -18.84 23.71 31.16
N GLY A 367 -19.03 22.44 31.56
CA GLY A 367 -20.00 22.08 32.60
C GLY A 367 -19.69 22.72 33.96
N LYS A 368 -18.42 22.77 34.37
CA LYS A 368 -17.98 23.44 35.60
C LYS A 368 -18.23 24.94 35.55
N LYS A 369 -17.91 25.58 34.42
CA LYS A 369 -18.10 27.03 34.23
C LYS A 369 -19.58 27.43 34.32
N ILE A 370 -20.48 26.65 33.71
CA ILE A 370 -21.93 26.85 33.83
C ILE A 370 -22.40 26.70 35.29
N LEU A 371 -21.83 25.75 36.04
CA LEU A 371 -22.16 25.55 37.45
C LEU A 371 -21.68 26.71 38.34
N GLU A 372 -20.51 27.27 38.05
CA GLU A 372 -19.98 28.46 38.72
C GLU A 372 -20.84 29.69 38.43
N ASP A 373 -21.23 29.91 37.16
CA ASP A 373 -22.11 31.01 36.75
C ASP A 373 -23.51 30.91 37.39
N LEU A 374 -24.02 29.69 37.60
CA LEU A 374 -25.29 29.45 38.31
C LEU A 374 -25.21 29.67 39.83
N ASN A 375 -24.04 29.49 40.45
CA ASN A 375 -23.83 29.75 41.87
C ASN A 375 -23.60 31.24 42.19
N HIS A 376 -23.37 32.07 41.15
CA HIS A 376 -23.22 33.51 41.25
C HIS A 376 -24.51 34.30 40.97
N LEU A 377 -25.61 33.62 40.64
CA LEU A 377 -26.99 34.12 40.54
C LEU A 377 -27.75 33.79 41.83
#